data_AF-A0A7C5VD57-F1
#
_entry.id   AF-A0A7C5VD57-F1
#
_cell.length_a   1.000
_cell.length_b   1.000
_cell.length_c   1.000
_cell.angle_alpha   90.00
_cell.angle_beta   90.00
_cell.angle_gamma   90.00
#
_symmetry.space_group_name_H-M   'P 1'
#
loop_
_entity.id
_entity.type
_entity.pdbx_description
1 polymer ?
#
loop_
_entity_poly.entity_id
_entity_poly.type
_entity_poly.pdbx_seq_one_letter_code
_entity_poly.pdbx_strand_id
1 'polypeptide(L)'
;TLTLSGNNAFGVGSGLEVDGGVVRATSAAALNGLAIVATANNGVLELVNTGTVSGFFGLGSPIAPNGQIRSISGNNTWNGSWFVVQAGVVGVDSGTLTLNGDINDSGLSTVNGLTKVGAGFFSAQNIRLNGNLSVNAGTAAIKVNGTNTGTSRVNNLSIAGGTAPTARLDLNDNDLVINTGSLTTVTAQIKAALENGGNFDWLGPGIGSTRANTLNTTAGSFLYGLGVIKNDLSQVGGSGPIYTSFSGQSLTGNEVLVKFTYFGDADLSGTIDATDYSLIDNGYVNSLSGWLNGDFDYSGSIDATDYALIDNAYVNQSGPLANAIIAEHTERYGEAYTAALRAIQAAAVPEPTAISLLGAGAFLCTRRRRRGS
;
A
#
# COMPACT_ATOMS: atom_id res chain seq x y z
N THR A 1 15.14 -16.54 28.38
CA THR A 1 14.57 -15.20 28.11
C THR A 1 14.90 -14.27 29.26
N LEU A 2 15.54 -13.13 28.98
CA LEU A 2 15.67 -12.01 29.91
C LEU A 2 14.44 -11.12 29.73
N THR A 3 13.74 -10.79 30.82
CA THR A 3 12.57 -9.89 30.75
C THR A 3 12.91 -8.57 31.41
N LEU A 4 12.80 -7.48 30.65
CA LEU A 4 12.93 -6.12 31.11
C LEU A 4 11.53 -5.54 31.35
N SER A 5 11.31 -5.12 32.59
CA SER A 5 10.07 -4.50 33.06
C SER A 5 10.40 -3.24 33.84
N GLY A 6 9.46 -2.29 33.90
CA GLY A 6 9.67 -1.00 34.56
C GLY A 6 10.76 -0.15 33.93
N ASN A 7 11.32 0.78 34.70
CA ASN A 7 12.34 1.73 34.23
C ASN A 7 13.74 1.09 34.30
N ASN A 8 14.39 0.94 33.15
CA ASN A 8 15.80 0.51 33.08
C ASN A 8 16.63 1.66 32.52
N ALA A 9 17.87 1.79 32.98
CA ALA A 9 18.81 2.80 32.50
C ALA A 9 20.02 2.12 31.87
N PHE A 10 20.31 2.50 30.62
CA PHE A 10 21.48 2.05 29.88
C PHE A 10 22.50 3.20 29.83
N GLY A 11 23.80 2.87 29.85
CA GLY A 11 24.85 3.88 29.77
C GLY A 11 24.74 4.70 28.48
N VAL A 12 25.13 5.98 28.53
CA VAL A 12 25.13 6.84 27.34
C VAL A 12 26.04 6.24 26.27
N GLY A 13 25.51 6.05 25.05
CA GLY A 13 26.25 5.44 23.93
C GLY A 13 26.36 3.92 24.02
N SER A 14 25.76 3.26 25.01
CA SER A 14 25.68 1.80 25.04
C SER A 14 24.60 1.27 24.11
N GLY A 15 24.92 0.18 23.41
CA GLY A 15 23.97 -0.60 22.61
C GLY A 15 23.54 -1.85 23.35
N LEU A 16 22.31 -2.29 23.11
CA LEU A 16 21.85 -3.62 23.50
C LEU A 16 22.06 -4.54 22.30
N GLU A 17 22.99 -5.47 22.41
CA GLU A 17 23.13 -6.55 21.45
C GLU A 17 22.50 -7.82 22.02
N VAL A 18 21.52 -8.36 21.29
CA VAL A 18 20.98 -9.68 21.57
C VAL A 18 21.63 -10.64 20.59
N ASP A 19 22.70 -11.29 21.02
CA ASP A 19 23.46 -12.26 20.22
C ASP A 19 22.84 -13.68 20.28
N GLY A 20 22.02 -13.95 21.30
CA GLY A 20 21.33 -15.22 21.43
C GLY A 20 20.23 -15.19 22.47
N GLY A 21 19.25 -16.09 22.30
CA GLY A 21 18.09 -16.14 23.17
C GLY A 21 17.14 -14.96 22.95
N VAL A 22 16.40 -14.60 23.99
CA VAL A 22 15.31 -13.62 23.89
C VAL A 22 15.45 -12.57 24.97
N VAL A 23 15.43 -11.29 24.59
CA VAL A 23 15.17 -10.16 25.49
C VAL A 23 13.73 -9.72 25.25
N ARG A 24 12.93 -9.64 26.31
CA ARG A 24 11.53 -9.21 26.24
C ARG A 24 11.35 -7.90 26.98
N ALA A 25 10.96 -6.86 26.27
CA ALA A 25 10.51 -5.60 26.84
C ALA A 25 8.99 -5.64 27.04
N THR A 26 8.53 -5.23 28.23
CA THR A 26 7.10 -5.31 28.63
C THR A 26 6.51 -3.96 29.03
N SER A 27 7.24 -2.87 28.84
CA SER A 27 6.78 -1.49 29.09
C SER A 27 7.62 -0.49 28.29
N ALA A 28 7.12 0.74 28.11
CA ALA A 28 7.83 1.81 27.40
C ALA A 28 9.16 2.21 28.02
N ALA A 29 9.26 2.09 29.34
CA ALA A 29 10.49 2.41 30.04
C ALA A 29 11.49 1.24 30.11
N ALA A 30 11.12 0.06 29.61
CA ALA A 30 11.95 -1.14 29.70
C ALA A 30 13.27 -1.00 28.91
N LEU A 31 13.26 -0.23 27.84
CA LEU A 31 14.43 0.04 26.98
C LEU A 31 14.88 1.51 27.06
N ASN A 32 14.45 2.25 28.07
CA ASN A 32 14.62 3.71 28.15
C ASN A 32 16.11 4.12 28.05
N GLY A 33 16.44 5.03 27.12
CA GLY A 33 17.80 5.55 26.94
C GLY A 33 18.74 4.70 26.08
N LEU A 34 18.28 3.57 25.53
CA LEU A 34 19.05 2.81 24.54
C LEU A 34 19.19 3.60 23.23
N ALA A 35 20.43 3.78 22.77
CA ALA A 35 20.71 4.47 21.51
C ALA A 35 20.75 3.51 20.32
N ILE A 36 21.20 2.27 20.56
CA ILE A 36 21.35 1.23 19.54
C ILE A 36 20.78 -0.06 20.11
N VAL A 37 19.96 -0.75 19.34
CA VAL A 37 19.64 -2.14 19.59
C VAL A 37 20.05 -2.92 18.35
N ALA A 38 20.66 -4.09 18.53
CA ALA A 38 21.01 -4.98 17.44
C ALA A 38 20.69 -6.42 17.83
N THR A 39 20.42 -7.25 16.84
CA THR A 39 20.33 -8.69 17.01
C THR A 39 21.35 -9.36 16.12
N ALA A 40 22.11 -10.27 16.69
CA ALA A 40 23.05 -11.13 15.98
C ALA A 40 22.68 -12.60 16.20
N ASN A 41 23.25 -13.49 15.37
CA ASN A 41 22.97 -14.92 15.34
C ASN A 41 21.45 -15.26 15.46
N ASN A 42 21.03 -15.79 16.62
CA ASN A 42 19.64 -16.22 16.87
C ASN A 42 18.93 -15.34 17.92
N GLY A 43 19.45 -14.16 18.20
CA GLY A 43 18.87 -13.25 19.19
C GLY A 43 17.55 -12.63 18.74
N VAL A 44 16.62 -12.48 19.68
CA VAL A 44 15.31 -11.86 19.46
C VAL A 44 15.04 -10.80 20.52
N LEU A 45 14.63 -9.60 20.07
CA LEU A 45 13.98 -8.60 20.91
C LEU A 45 12.46 -8.71 20.75
N GLU A 46 11.78 -9.06 21.83
CA GLU A 46 10.32 -9.12 21.90
C GLU A 46 9.75 -7.85 22.52
N LEU A 47 8.72 -7.30 21.89
CA LEU A 47 7.96 -6.14 22.36
C LEU A 47 6.54 -6.60 22.74
N VAL A 48 6.15 -6.37 23.99
CA VAL A 48 4.82 -6.68 24.52
C VAL A 48 4.24 -5.41 25.15
N ASN A 49 3.29 -4.76 24.49
CA ASN A 49 2.70 -3.51 24.97
C ASN A 49 3.75 -2.48 25.43
N THR A 50 4.86 -2.39 24.70
CA THR A 50 5.98 -1.53 25.07
C THR A 50 5.71 -0.07 24.75
N GLY A 51 4.68 0.30 23.99
CA GLY A 51 4.54 1.69 23.57
C GLY A 51 5.74 2.12 22.72
N THR A 52 6.45 3.19 23.09
CA THR A 52 7.55 3.74 22.30
C THR A 52 8.93 3.28 22.76
N VAL A 53 9.69 2.71 21.82
CA VAL A 53 11.13 2.43 21.91
C VAL A 53 11.87 3.52 21.12
N SER A 54 12.96 4.05 21.68
CA SER A 54 13.84 4.99 20.99
C SER A 54 15.15 4.29 20.62
N GLY A 55 15.69 4.55 19.43
CA GLY A 55 17.04 4.11 19.06
C GLY A 55 17.20 3.76 17.59
N PHE A 56 18.43 3.75 17.11
CA PHE A 56 18.76 3.17 15.81
C PHE A 56 18.83 1.64 15.92
N PHE A 57 18.50 0.90 14.85
CA PHE A 57 18.54 -0.57 14.87
C PHE A 57 19.31 -1.16 13.70
N GLY A 58 20.19 -2.13 13.98
CA GLY A 58 20.84 -2.98 12.98
C GLY A 58 20.28 -4.41 12.96
N LEU A 59 19.72 -4.85 11.83
CA LEU A 59 19.23 -6.22 11.58
C LEU A 59 20.39 -7.09 11.06
N GLY A 60 21.00 -7.87 11.97
CA GLY A 60 22.34 -8.47 11.81
C GLY A 60 22.45 -9.94 11.38
N SER A 61 21.40 -10.77 11.45
CA SER A 61 21.53 -12.21 11.15
C SER A 61 20.24 -12.99 10.76
N PRO A 62 20.25 -13.82 9.70
CA PRO A 62 19.07 -14.45 9.07
C PRO A 62 18.29 -15.51 9.89
N ILE A 63 18.58 -15.75 11.17
CA ILE A 63 18.24 -17.04 11.83
C ILE A 63 17.14 -16.92 12.90
N ALA A 64 16.34 -15.85 12.89
CA ALA A 64 15.17 -15.71 13.77
C ALA A 64 13.85 -15.89 13.00
N PRO A 65 13.27 -17.11 12.93
CA PRO A 65 12.09 -17.39 12.08
C PRO A 65 10.84 -16.59 12.47
N ASN A 66 10.75 -16.13 13.73
CA ASN A 66 9.64 -15.32 14.23
C ASN A 66 9.94 -13.81 14.27
N GLY A 67 11.08 -13.38 13.72
CA GLY A 67 11.55 -12.00 13.77
C GLY A 67 12.69 -11.78 14.75
N GLN A 68 13.68 -11.00 14.31
CA GLN A 68 14.72 -10.42 15.14
C GLN A 68 14.13 -9.35 16.06
N ILE A 69 13.25 -8.52 15.50
CA ILE A 69 12.30 -7.71 16.26
C ILE A 69 10.94 -8.39 16.15
N ARG A 70 10.36 -8.76 17.29
CA ARG A 70 9.05 -9.40 17.33
C ARG A 70 8.09 -8.62 18.23
N SER A 71 7.16 -7.91 17.61
CA SER A 71 6.01 -7.31 18.28
C SER A 71 4.95 -8.38 18.53
N ILE A 72 4.85 -8.85 19.78
CA ILE A 72 3.91 -9.91 20.16
C ILE A 72 2.49 -9.35 20.26
N SER A 73 2.34 -8.21 20.93
CA SER A 73 1.04 -7.59 21.18
C SER A 73 1.13 -6.10 21.45
N GLY A 74 -0.02 -5.45 21.35
CA GLY A 74 -0.18 -4.01 21.56
C GLY A 74 0.21 -3.19 20.34
N ASN A 75 0.24 -1.88 20.55
CA ASN A 75 0.71 -0.91 19.58
C ASN A 75 2.09 -0.42 19.99
N ASN A 76 3.11 -0.92 19.31
CA ASN A 76 4.50 -0.60 19.60
C ASN A 76 5.03 0.38 18.56
N THR A 77 5.83 1.35 18.98
CA THR A 77 6.44 2.36 18.12
C THR A 77 7.94 2.30 18.27
N TRP A 78 8.66 2.35 17.16
CA TRP A 78 10.12 2.45 17.11
C TRP A 78 10.51 3.78 16.50
N ASN A 79 11.23 4.62 17.24
CA ASN A 79 11.80 5.86 16.72
C ASN A 79 13.19 5.63 16.17
N GLY A 80 13.46 6.17 14.98
CA GLY A 80 14.72 5.97 14.26
C GLY A 80 14.57 5.05 13.06
N SER A 81 15.62 4.94 12.26
CA SER A 81 15.67 4.10 11.07
C SER A 81 16.21 2.71 11.37
N TRP A 82 15.88 1.77 10.51
CA TRP A 82 16.40 0.40 10.56
C TRP A 82 17.37 0.15 9.42
N PHE A 83 18.41 -0.60 9.75
CA PHE A 83 19.49 -0.93 8.84
C PHE A 83 19.65 -2.43 8.66
N VAL A 84 19.44 -2.92 7.45
CA VAL A 84 19.53 -4.34 7.12
C VAL A 84 20.92 -4.66 6.61
N VAL A 85 21.71 -5.45 7.36
CA VAL A 85 23.08 -5.81 6.94
C VAL A 85 23.20 -7.22 6.35
N GLN A 86 22.20 -8.08 6.56
CA GLN A 86 22.14 -9.43 5.98
C GLN A 86 20.72 -9.82 5.56
N ALA A 87 19.97 -10.47 6.44
CA ALA A 87 18.55 -10.73 6.25
C ALA A 87 17.80 -10.28 7.50
N GLY A 88 16.97 -9.27 7.33
CA GLY A 88 16.10 -8.74 8.37
C GLY A 88 14.83 -9.56 8.47
N VAL A 89 14.41 -9.91 9.68
CA VAL A 89 13.07 -10.46 9.92
C VAL A 89 12.36 -9.61 10.97
N VAL A 90 11.19 -9.10 10.62
CA VAL A 90 10.29 -8.40 11.55
C VAL A 90 9.01 -9.21 11.74
N GLY A 91 8.75 -9.60 12.97
CA GLY A 91 7.53 -10.27 13.38
C GLY A 91 6.55 -9.30 14.00
N VAL A 92 5.31 -9.32 13.53
CA VAL A 92 4.19 -8.67 14.24
C VAL A 92 3.10 -9.72 14.38
N ASP A 93 3.01 -10.35 15.55
CA ASP A 93 2.06 -11.43 15.78
C ASP A 93 0.63 -10.88 15.82
N SER A 94 0.45 -9.75 16.53
CA SER A 94 -0.82 -9.03 16.66
C SER A 94 -0.58 -7.52 16.88
N GLY A 95 -1.63 -6.72 16.71
CA GLY A 95 -1.56 -5.27 16.89
C GLY A 95 -0.71 -4.58 15.82
N THR A 96 0.05 -3.55 16.23
CA THR A 96 0.85 -2.73 15.33
C THR A 96 2.30 -2.60 15.79
N LEU A 97 3.22 -2.61 14.84
CA LEU A 97 4.57 -2.11 15.00
C LEU A 97 4.81 -0.96 14.02
N THR A 98 5.00 0.24 14.56
CA THR A 98 5.19 1.47 13.79
C THR A 98 6.64 1.91 13.86
N LEU A 99 7.36 1.83 12.74
CA LEU A 99 8.68 2.42 12.59
C LEU A 99 8.54 3.87 12.10
N ASN A 100 9.06 4.83 12.87
CA ASN A 100 9.01 6.25 12.51
C ASN A 100 10.12 6.68 11.53
N GLY A 101 11.13 5.85 11.31
CA GLY A 101 12.14 6.03 10.26
C GLY A 101 11.91 5.17 9.03
N ASP A 102 12.91 5.20 8.15
CA ASP A 102 13.04 4.37 6.95
C ASP A 102 13.73 3.03 7.26
N ILE A 103 13.69 2.13 6.27
CA ILE A 103 14.46 0.88 6.26
C ILE A 103 15.39 0.92 5.05
N ASN A 104 16.69 0.76 5.29
CA ASN A 104 17.68 0.66 4.21
C ASN A 104 18.79 -0.35 4.52
N ASP A 105 19.63 -0.65 3.55
CA ASP A 105 20.78 -1.56 3.68
C ASP A 105 22.13 -0.89 3.36
N SER A 106 22.21 0.45 3.38
CA SER A 106 23.35 1.28 2.91
C SER A 106 23.84 1.00 1.49
N GLY A 107 23.07 0.27 0.68
CA GLY A 107 23.55 -0.15 -0.63
C GLY A 107 24.44 -1.40 -0.58
N LEU A 108 24.40 -2.19 0.50
CA LEU A 108 25.06 -3.49 0.55
C LEU A 108 24.38 -4.47 -0.42
N SER A 109 25.09 -4.87 -1.47
CA SER A 109 24.56 -5.74 -2.54
C SER A 109 24.34 -7.21 -2.13
N THR A 110 24.93 -7.66 -1.01
CA THR A 110 24.84 -9.05 -0.53
C THR A 110 23.69 -9.30 0.45
N VAL A 111 22.79 -8.33 0.62
CA VAL A 111 21.72 -8.36 1.62
C VAL A 111 20.52 -9.13 1.04
N ASN A 112 20.08 -10.18 1.72
CA ASN A 112 18.89 -10.97 1.34
C ASN A 112 17.59 -10.17 1.52
N GLY A 113 17.65 -9.04 2.24
CA GLY A 113 16.60 -8.05 2.35
C GLY A 113 15.78 -8.19 3.64
N LEU A 114 14.50 -7.80 3.61
CA LEU A 114 13.61 -7.76 4.77
C LEU A 114 12.43 -8.73 4.59
N THR A 115 12.13 -9.49 5.65
CA THR A 115 10.95 -10.37 5.72
C THR A 115 10.01 -9.93 6.83
N LYS A 116 8.75 -9.66 6.50
CA LYS A 116 7.66 -9.44 7.44
C LYS A 116 6.91 -10.74 7.70
N VAL A 117 6.79 -11.14 8.97
CA VAL A 117 6.01 -12.31 9.44
C VAL A 117 4.97 -11.92 10.49
N GLY A 118 4.09 -12.86 10.85
CA GLY A 118 3.00 -12.67 11.81
C GLY A 118 1.80 -11.90 11.23
N ALA A 119 0.62 -12.08 11.83
CA ALA A 119 -0.65 -11.60 11.29
C ALA A 119 -0.90 -10.08 11.46
N GLY A 120 -0.13 -9.41 12.33
CA GLY A 120 -0.30 -8.00 12.63
C GLY A 120 0.25 -7.04 11.57
N PHE A 121 0.18 -5.75 11.89
CA PHE A 121 0.46 -4.63 10.99
C PHE A 121 1.83 -4.01 11.28
N PHE A 122 2.70 -3.94 10.27
CA PHE A 122 3.99 -3.26 10.34
C PHE A 122 3.99 -2.04 9.41
N SER A 123 4.48 -0.89 9.88
CA SER A 123 4.64 0.29 9.02
C SER A 123 6.00 0.96 9.13
N ALA A 124 6.48 1.54 8.04
CA ALA A 124 7.72 2.32 7.95
C ALA A 124 7.54 3.54 7.02
N GLN A 125 8.47 4.50 7.05
CA GLN A 125 8.41 5.66 6.16
C GLN A 125 8.65 5.32 4.69
N ASN A 126 9.60 4.42 4.43
CA ASN A 126 9.88 3.79 3.14
C ASN A 126 10.76 2.55 3.36
N ILE A 127 10.87 1.71 2.34
CA ILE A 127 11.76 0.55 2.33
C ILE A 127 12.65 0.63 1.08
N ARG A 128 13.96 0.81 1.28
CA ARG A 128 14.95 1.01 0.21
C ARG A 128 16.09 0.01 0.33
N LEU A 129 15.96 -1.12 -0.36
CA LEU A 129 16.86 -2.25 -0.26
C LEU A 129 17.41 -2.60 -1.66
N ASN A 130 18.70 -2.90 -1.72
CA ASN A 130 19.28 -3.71 -2.78
C ASN A 130 18.90 -5.19 -2.64
N GLY A 131 18.43 -5.61 -1.47
CA GLY A 131 17.82 -6.92 -1.23
C GLY A 131 16.33 -6.99 -1.55
N ASN A 132 15.72 -8.14 -1.24
CA ASN A 132 14.30 -8.39 -1.49
C ASN A 132 13.41 -7.93 -0.34
N LEU A 133 12.15 -7.59 -0.62
CA LEU A 133 11.11 -7.48 0.42
C LEU A 133 10.19 -8.70 0.32
N SER A 134 10.03 -9.41 1.45
CA SER A 134 9.09 -10.53 1.57
C SER A 134 8.02 -10.20 2.61
N VAL A 135 6.73 -10.31 2.25
CA VAL A 135 5.60 -10.18 3.17
C VAL A 135 4.92 -11.54 3.29
N ASN A 136 5.28 -12.30 4.32
CA ASN A 136 4.81 -13.68 4.48
C ASN A 136 3.45 -13.77 5.19
N ALA A 137 3.08 -12.76 5.99
CA ALA A 137 1.81 -12.71 6.70
C ALA A 137 1.47 -11.28 7.15
N GLY A 138 0.16 -11.05 7.36
CA GLY A 138 -0.36 -9.78 7.85
C GLY A 138 -0.20 -8.65 6.85
N THR A 139 0.04 -7.44 7.35
CA THR A 139 0.24 -6.25 6.51
C THR A 139 1.61 -5.63 6.79
N ALA A 140 2.34 -5.30 5.71
CA ALA A 140 3.40 -4.31 5.72
C ALA A 140 2.85 -3.04 5.05
N ALA A 141 3.19 -1.86 5.56
CA ALA A 141 2.67 -0.60 5.04
C ALA A 141 3.75 0.47 4.92
N ILE A 142 3.67 1.27 3.87
CA ILE A 142 4.40 2.54 3.76
C ILE A 142 3.49 3.64 4.27
N LYS A 143 3.99 4.48 5.17
CA LYS A 143 3.21 5.57 5.77
C LYS A 143 2.81 6.61 4.73
N VAL A 144 1.66 7.26 4.96
CA VAL A 144 1.20 8.39 4.15
C VAL A 144 2.29 9.45 4.05
N ASN A 145 2.65 9.82 2.83
CA ASN A 145 3.67 10.82 2.54
C ASN A 145 3.37 11.49 1.19
N GLY A 146 3.11 10.72 0.14
CA GLY A 146 2.71 11.26 -1.17
C GLY A 146 3.81 12.03 -1.91
N THR A 147 5.07 11.90 -1.47
CA THR A 147 6.24 12.54 -2.11
C THR A 147 7.33 11.51 -2.43
N ASN A 148 8.33 11.93 -3.20
CA ASN A 148 9.53 11.13 -3.53
C ASN A 148 10.27 10.58 -2.28
N THR A 149 10.07 11.17 -1.09
CA THR A 149 10.68 10.68 0.15
C THR A 149 10.00 9.41 0.69
N GLY A 150 8.75 9.16 0.32
CA GLY A 150 8.00 7.95 0.65
C GLY A 150 8.19 6.79 -0.34
N THR A 151 8.77 7.06 -1.52
CA THR A 151 9.01 6.03 -2.54
C THR A 151 9.92 4.93 -2.01
N SER A 152 9.47 3.70 -2.16
CA SER A 152 10.19 2.48 -1.81
C SER A 152 10.85 1.86 -3.03
N ARG A 153 11.99 1.20 -2.83
CA ARG A 153 12.74 0.51 -3.89
C ARG A 153 13.31 -0.79 -3.36
N VAL A 154 13.01 -1.90 -4.03
CA VAL A 154 13.47 -3.23 -3.61
C VAL A 154 13.98 -3.99 -4.84
N ASN A 155 14.90 -4.92 -4.64
CA ASN A 155 15.38 -5.72 -5.76
C ASN A 155 14.29 -6.67 -6.28
N ASN A 156 13.56 -7.32 -5.38
CA ASN A 156 12.38 -8.11 -5.70
C ASN A 156 11.34 -8.00 -4.58
N LEU A 157 10.07 -8.24 -4.91
CA LEU A 157 8.95 -8.28 -3.99
C LEU A 157 8.32 -9.67 -4.01
N SER A 158 8.18 -10.27 -2.83
CA SER A 158 7.42 -11.49 -2.61
C SER A 158 6.30 -11.22 -1.61
N ILE A 159 5.07 -11.52 -1.98
CA ILE A 159 3.91 -11.52 -1.08
C ILE A 159 3.39 -12.96 -1.03
N ALA A 160 3.12 -13.47 0.17
CA ALA A 160 2.58 -14.81 0.35
C ALA A 160 1.35 -15.03 -0.56
N GLY A 161 1.30 -16.18 -1.24
CA GLY A 161 0.26 -16.51 -2.21
C GLY A 161 0.58 -16.11 -3.66
N GLY A 162 1.62 -15.31 -3.91
CA GLY A 162 2.06 -14.98 -5.27
C GLY A 162 0.99 -14.21 -6.05
N THR A 163 0.43 -14.80 -7.11
CA THR A 163 -0.66 -14.22 -7.92
C THR A 163 -2.03 -14.29 -7.25
N ALA A 164 -2.18 -15.11 -6.19
CA ALA A 164 -3.37 -15.16 -5.35
C ALA A 164 -2.96 -14.79 -3.91
N PRO A 165 -2.66 -13.51 -3.66
CA PRO A 165 -1.99 -13.10 -2.43
C PRO A 165 -2.87 -13.35 -1.19
N THR A 166 -2.22 -13.64 -0.06
CA THR A 166 -2.84 -13.83 1.26
C THR A 166 -2.32 -12.85 2.31
N ALA A 167 -1.23 -12.14 2.02
CA ALA A 167 -0.70 -11.04 2.81
C ALA A 167 -0.83 -9.72 2.03
N ARG A 168 -0.56 -8.59 2.69
CA ARG A 168 -0.76 -7.26 2.10
C ARG A 168 0.47 -6.37 2.23
N LEU A 169 0.84 -5.71 1.14
CA LEU A 169 1.66 -4.51 1.12
C LEU A 169 0.72 -3.31 0.86
N ASP A 170 0.61 -2.41 1.83
CA ASP A 170 -0.18 -1.18 1.70
C ASP A 170 0.75 -0.02 1.35
N LEU A 171 0.64 0.51 0.13
CA LEU A 171 1.46 1.63 -0.29
C LEU A 171 0.92 2.97 0.20
N ASN A 172 -0.32 3.03 0.71
CA ASN A 172 -1.04 4.30 0.89
C ASN A 172 -0.93 5.15 -0.39
N ASP A 173 -0.37 6.36 -0.33
CA ASP A 173 -0.16 7.25 -1.47
C ASP A 173 1.29 7.25 -1.99
N ASN A 174 2.02 6.15 -1.79
CA ASN A 174 3.43 6.08 -2.17
C ASN A 174 3.68 5.19 -3.39
N ASP A 175 4.84 5.44 -4.00
CA ASP A 175 5.30 4.74 -5.18
C ASP A 175 6.27 3.61 -4.83
N LEU A 176 6.37 2.61 -5.70
CA LEU A 176 7.24 1.44 -5.52
C LEU A 176 8.01 1.12 -6.80
N VAL A 177 9.31 0.88 -6.66
CA VAL A 177 10.19 0.37 -7.71
C VAL A 177 10.64 -1.05 -7.35
N ILE A 178 10.48 -1.99 -8.28
CA ILE A 178 10.91 -3.39 -8.11
C ILE A 178 11.89 -3.73 -9.24
N ASN A 179 13.17 -3.91 -8.93
CA ASN A 179 14.20 -4.05 -9.98
C ASN A 179 14.04 -5.32 -10.85
N THR A 180 13.71 -6.45 -10.23
CA THR A 180 13.64 -7.77 -10.88
C THR A 180 12.25 -8.42 -10.71
N GLY A 181 11.21 -7.58 -10.63
CA GLY A 181 9.83 -8.01 -10.42
C GLY A 181 9.21 -8.65 -11.66
N SER A 182 8.25 -9.56 -11.44
CA SER A 182 7.37 -10.06 -12.50
C SER A 182 6.19 -9.11 -12.65
N LEU A 183 6.06 -8.43 -13.81
CA LEU A 183 4.93 -7.54 -14.09
C LEU A 183 3.60 -8.28 -13.87
N THR A 184 3.46 -9.49 -14.41
CA THR A 184 2.26 -10.32 -14.27
C THR A 184 1.90 -10.59 -12.80
N THR A 185 2.89 -10.90 -11.96
CA THR A 185 2.64 -11.16 -10.54
C THR A 185 2.23 -9.90 -9.80
N VAL A 186 2.90 -8.77 -10.08
CA VAL A 186 2.60 -7.48 -9.46
C VAL A 186 1.22 -6.98 -9.88
N THR A 187 0.87 -7.09 -11.17
CA THR A 187 -0.48 -6.77 -11.67
C THR A 187 -1.56 -7.62 -10.99
N ALA A 188 -1.34 -8.93 -10.87
CA ALA A 188 -2.30 -9.80 -10.17
C ALA A 188 -2.45 -9.44 -8.68
N GLN A 189 -1.37 -9.03 -8.02
CA GLN A 189 -1.42 -8.58 -6.62
C GLN A 189 -2.13 -7.23 -6.45
N ILE A 190 -1.98 -6.31 -7.40
CA ILE A 190 -2.70 -5.03 -7.39
C ILE A 190 -4.18 -5.28 -7.64
N LYS A 191 -4.52 -6.09 -8.65
CA LYS A 191 -5.90 -6.51 -8.94
C LYS A 191 -6.58 -7.15 -7.73
N ALA A 192 -5.92 -8.10 -7.07
CA ALA A 192 -6.47 -8.76 -5.89
C ALA A 192 -6.75 -7.79 -4.73
N ALA A 193 -5.94 -6.74 -4.61
CA ALA A 193 -6.16 -5.70 -3.61
C ALA A 193 -7.32 -4.78 -4.00
N LEU A 194 -7.41 -4.42 -5.29
CA LEU A 194 -8.50 -3.63 -5.86
C LEU A 194 -9.85 -4.32 -5.71
N GLU A 195 -9.98 -5.56 -6.19
CA GLU A 195 -11.24 -6.30 -6.28
C GLU A 195 -11.68 -6.99 -4.99
N ASN A 196 -10.93 -6.88 -3.88
CA ASN A 196 -11.23 -7.37 -2.52
C ASN A 196 -12.52 -8.22 -2.31
N GLY A 197 -12.55 -9.43 -2.86
CA GLY A 197 -13.71 -10.33 -2.73
C GLY A 197 -15.01 -9.83 -3.38
N GLY A 198 -14.91 -9.06 -4.46
CA GLY A 198 -15.98 -8.37 -5.17
C GLY A 198 -16.12 -6.88 -4.82
N ASN A 199 -15.41 -6.38 -3.80
CA ASN A 199 -15.43 -4.97 -3.44
C ASN A 199 -14.29 -4.23 -4.14
N PHE A 200 -14.60 -3.21 -4.93
CA PHE A 200 -13.63 -2.40 -5.67
C PHE A 200 -13.00 -1.31 -4.77
N ASP A 201 -12.29 -1.71 -3.72
CA ASP A 201 -11.98 -0.85 -2.55
C ASP A 201 -10.50 -0.73 -2.16
N TRP A 202 -9.56 -1.40 -2.83
CA TRP A 202 -8.11 -1.35 -2.52
C TRP A 202 -7.68 -1.95 -1.17
N LEU A 203 -8.59 -2.59 -0.43
CA LEU A 203 -8.33 -3.14 0.90
C LEU A 203 -8.02 -4.65 0.90
N GLY A 204 -8.09 -5.31 -0.26
CA GLY A 204 -7.80 -6.73 -0.40
C GLY A 204 -6.32 -7.09 -0.18
N PRO A 205 -6.00 -8.40 -0.17
CA PRO A 205 -4.62 -8.86 -0.11
C PRO A 205 -3.86 -8.52 -1.40
N GLY A 206 -2.52 -8.50 -1.33
CA GLY A 206 -1.66 -8.10 -2.44
C GLY A 206 -1.08 -6.70 -2.23
N ILE A 207 -0.99 -5.91 -3.30
CA ILE A 207 -0.44 -4.56 -3.26
C ILE A 207 -1.61 -3.57 -3.30
N GLY A 208 -1.98 -3.05 -2.15
CA GLY A 208 -3.15 -2.19 -1.97
C GLY A 208 -2.83 -0.75 -1.62
N SER A 209 -3.88 0.07 -1.55
CA SER A 209 -3.80 1.47 -1.14
C SER A 209 -4.98 1.86 -0.26
N THR A 210 -4.76 1.92 1.05
CA THR A 210 -5.79 2.43 1.98
C THR A 210 -6.11 3.91 1.70
N ARG A 211 -5.13 4.65 1.16
CA ARG A 211 -5.30 6.06 0.80
C ARG A 211 -6.19 6.24 -0.43
N ALA A 212 -6.05 5.42 -1.46
CA ALA A 212 -6.95 5.39 -2.63
C ALA A 212 -8.39 5.15 -2.17
N ASN A 213 -8.62 4.12 -1.35
CA ASN A 213 -9.94 3.83 -0.78
C ASN A 213 -10.56 5.04 -0.09
N THR A 214 -9.79 5.66 0.82
CA THR A 214 -10.25 6.80 1.62
C THR A 214 -10.59 8.00 0.73
N LEU A 215 -9.75 8.30 -0.25
CA LEU A 215 -9.95 9.44 -1.15
C LEU A 215 -11.13 9.22 -2.11
N ASN A 216 -11.26 8.01 -2.67
CA ASN A 216 -12.38 7.65 -3.54
C ASN A 216 -13.71 7.70 -2.79
N THR A 217 -13.76 7.14 -1.57
CA THR A 217 -14.93 7.23 -0.68
C THR A 217 -15.28 8.68 -0.36
N THR A 218 -14.27 9.52 -0.09
CA THR A 218 -14.49 10.94 0.22
C THR A 218 -15.01 11.71 -1.00
N ALA A 219 -14.51 11.39 -2.20
CA ALA A 219 -14.94 11.99 -3.45
C ALA A 219 -16.32 11.47 -3.91
N GLY A 220 -16.77 10.33 -3.38
CA GLY A 220 -17.94 9.63 -3.91
C GLY A 220 -17.72 9.08 -5.32
N SER A 221 -16.46 8.84 -5.73
CA SER A 221 -16.13 8.33 -7.06
C SER A 221 -14.77 7.61 -7.10
N PHE A 222 -14.54 6.74 -8.09
CA PHE A 222 -13.22 6.14 -8.33
C PHE A 222 -12.34 7.10 -9.13
N LEU A 223 -11.41 7.77 -8.44
CA LEU A 223 -10.49 8.75 -9.02
C LEU A 223 -9.05 8.27 -8.92
N TYR A 224 -8.68 7.68 -7.79
CA TYR A 224 -7.31 7.33 -7.45
C TYR A 224 -7.12 5.81 -7.39
N GLY A 225 -5.93 5.38 -7.75
CA GLY A 225 -5.52 3.99 -7.73
C GLY A 225 -4.02 3.80 -7.72
N LEU A 226 -3.59 2.56 -7.91
CA LEU A 226 -2.22 2.20 -8.19
C LEU A 226 -2.12 1.82 -9.65
N GLY A 227 -1.28 2.51 -10.43
CA GLY A 227 -0.92 2.10 -11.80
C GLY A 227 0.35 1.26 -11.81
N VAL A 228 0.49 0.35 -12.77
CA VAL A 228 1.68 -0.53 -12.88
C VAL A 228 2.16 -0.72 -14.31
N ILE A 229 3.45 -0.47 -14.55
CA ILE A 229 4.09 -0.71 -15.84
C ILE A 229 5.43 -1.42 -15.66
N LYS A 230 5.95 -2.00 -16.75
CA LYS A 230 7.36 -2.37 -16.83
C LYS A 230 8.12 -1.20 -17.48
N ASN A 231 9.30 -0.89 -16.97
CA ASN A 231 10.13 0.19 -17.47
C ASN A 231 10.89 -0.23 -18.75
N ASP A 232 10.15 -0.47 -19.83
CA ASP A 232 10.66 -1.04 -21.07
C ASP A 232 9.84 -0.55 -22.28
N LEU A 233 10.44 0.32 -23.10
CA LEU A 233 9.79 0.90 -24.29
C LEU A 233 9.44 -0.14 -25.36
N SER A 234 9.97 -1.36 -25.30
CA SER A 234 9.59 -2.41 -26.25
C SER A 234 8.10 -2.77 -26.14
N GLN A 235 7.46 -2.48 -25.01
CA GLN A 235 6.01 -2.61 -24.82
C GLN A 235 5.19 -1.77 -25.80
N VAL A 236 5.76 -0.67 -26.30
CA VAL A 236 5.11 0.27 -27.24
C VAL A 236 5.90 0.41 -28.55
N GLY A 237 6.72 -0.60 -28.89
CA GLY A 237 7.47 -0.65 -30.16
C GLY A 237 8.76 0.16 -30.20
N GLY A 238 9.24 0.66 -29.05
CA GLY A 238 10.53 1.34 -28.91
C GLY A 238 11.66 0.44 -28.42
N SER A 239 12.76 1.06 -27.95
CA SER A 239 13.90 0.38 -27.34
C SER A 239 14.46 1.21 -26.18
N GLY A 240 14.88 0.54 -25.11
CA GLY A 240 15.40 1.17 -23.90
C GLY A 240 14.34 1.37 -22.80
N PRO A 241 14.70 2.04 -21.68
CA PRO A 241 13.76 2.33 -20.60
C PRO A 241 12.77 3.43 -20.97
N ILE A 242 11.55 3.36 -20.44
CA ILE A 242 10.55 4.44 -20.52
C ILE A 242 11.03 5.63 -19.67
N TYR A 243 11.53 5.32 -18.47
CA TYR A 243 11.98 6.26 -17.47
C TYR A 243 13.43 5.98 -17.06
N THR A 244 14.24 7.05 -16.96
CA THR A 244 15.57 7.01 -16.35
C THR A 244 15.55 7.39 -14.86
N SER A 245 14.42 7.95 -14.41
CA SER A 245 14.14 8.22 -13.00
C SER A 245 12.64 8.10 -12.72
N PHE A 246 12.27 7.65 -11.53
CA PHE A 246 10.88 7.52 -11.10
C PHE A 246 10.75 7.87 -9.62
N SER A 247 9.95 8.91 -9.33
CA SER A 247 9.69 9.42 -7.97
C SER A 247 10.95 9.57 -7.11
N GLY A 248 12.00 10.16 -7.69
CA GLY A 248 13.28 10.41 -7.05
C GLY A 248 14.22 9.21 -6.95
N GLN A 249 13.86 8.06 -7.53
CA GLN A 249 14.74 6.89 -7.67
C GLN A 249 15.35 6.85 -9.08
N SER A 250 16.65 6.58 -9.17
CA SER A 250 17.31 6.33 -10.47
C SER A 250 16.98 4.94 -10.99
N LEU A 251 16.74 4.84 -12.29
CA LEU A 251 16.39 3.60 -12.99
C LEU A 251 17.44 3.20 -14.01
N THR A 252 17.48 1.90 -14.28
CA THR A 252 18.40 1.23 -15.21
C THR A 252 17.66 0.52 -16.35
N GLY A 253 16.34 0.37 -16.25
CA GLY A 253 15.48 -0.31 -17.22
C GLY A 253 15.01 -1.67 -16.72
N ASN A 254 13.90 -2.16 -17.29
CA ASN A 254 13.22 -3.41 -16.95
C ASN A 254 12.61 -3.49 -15.55
N GLU A 255 12.72 -2.45 -14.72
CA GLU A 255 12.05 -2.43 -13.41
C GLU A 255 10.53 -2.49 -13.57
N VAL A 256 9.83 -3.04 -12.59
CA VAL A 256 8.38 -2.86 -12.47
C VAL A 256 8.14 -1.62 -11.61
N LEU A 257 7.37 -0.68 -12.13
CA LEU A 257 7.05 0.59 -11.50
C LEU A 257 5.58 0.57 -11.08
N VAL A 258 5.31 0.87 -9.82
CA VAL A 258 3.96 1.05 -9.29
C VAL A 258 3.82 2.48 -8.79
N LYS A 259 2.80 3.19 -9.24
CA LYS A 259 2.55 4.59 -8.90
C LYS A 259 1.20 4.75 -8.23
N PHE A 260 1.11 5.52 -7.15
CA PHE A 260 -0.16 6.08 -6.72
C PHE A 260 -0.55 7.22 -7.66
N THR A 261 -1.62 7.03 -8.43
CA THR A 261 -2.02 7.96 -9.49
C THR A 261 -3.53 7.94 -9.77
N TYR A 262 -3.99 8.64 -10.80
CA TYR A 262 -5.36 8.63 -11.26
C TYR A 262 -5.66 7.37 -12.09
N PHE A 263 -6.88 6.86 -11.99
CA PHE A 263 -7.39 5.92 -12.99
C PHE A 263 -7.37 6.61 -14.36
N GLY A 264 -6.58 6.11 -15.31
CA GLY A 264 -6.42 6.79 -16.60
C GLY A 264 -5.02 7.28 -16.90
N ASP A 265 -4.15 7.47 -15.90
CA ASP A 265 -2.75 7.88 -16.11
C ASP A 265 -1.93 6.66 -16.55
N ALA A 266 -2.05 6.30 -17.83
CA ALA A 266 -1.52 5.09 -18.43
C ALA A 266 0.01 5.08 -18.43
N ASP A 267 0.63 6.24 -18.67
CA ASP A 267 2.09 6.36 -18.71
C ASP A 267 2.74 6.59 -17.33
N LEU A 268 1.96 6.84 -16.28
CA LEU A 268 2.42 7.14 -14.91
C LEU A 268 3.06 8.53 -14.75
N SER A 269 2.70 9.50 -15.58
CA SER A 269 3.16 10.89 -15.49
C SER A 269 2.64 11.63 -14.25
N GLY A 270 1.54 11.15 -13.66
CA GLY A 270 0.80 11.79 -12.56
C GLY A 270 -0.33 12.72 -13.02
N THR A 271 -0.62 12.77 -14.32
CA THR A 271 -1.70 13.55 -14.92
C THR A 271 -2.30 12.82 -16.11
N ILE A 272 -3.62 12.82 -16.24
CA ILE A 272 -4.28 12.30 -17.43
C ILE A 272 -4.24 13.36 -18.55
N ASP A 273 -3.71 13.05 -19.72
CA ASP A 273 -3.72 13.93 -20.89
C ASP A 273 -3.96 13.19 -22.22
N ALA A 274 -3.74 13.86 -23.36
CA ALA A 274 -3.97 13.29 -24.68
C ALA A 274 -3.08 12.06 -24.99
N THR A 275 -1.95 11.93 -24.31
CA THR A 275 -1.05 10.77 -24.39
C THR A 275 -1.75 9.53 -23.87
N ASP A 276 -2.45 9.62 -22.74
CA ASP A 276 -3.18 8.50 -22.14
C ASP A 276 -4.34 8.04 -23.01
N TYR A 277 -5.12 8.98 -23.56
CA TYR A 277 -6.18 8.64 -24.52
C TYR A 277 -5.62 7.95 -25.77
N SER A 278 -4.47 8.42 -26.27
CA SER A 278 -3.81 7.76 -27.40
C SER A 278 -3.36 6.34 -27.08
N LEU A 279 -2.94 6.08 -25.84
CA LEU A 279 -2.55 4.75 -25.37
C LEU A 279 -3.74 3.80 -25.24
N ILE A 280 -4.84 4.21 -24.61
CA ILE A 280 -6.05 3.38 -24.49
C ILE A 280 -6.72 3.12 -25.85
N ASP A 281 -6.78 4.12 -26.73
CA ASP A 281 -7.32 3.95 -28.09
C ASP A 281 -6.47 2.94 -28.89
N ASN A 282 -5.14 3.05 -28.80
CA ASN A 282 -4.24 2.10 -29.44
C ASN A 282 -4.38 0.69 -28.85
N GLY A 283 -4.47 0.60 -27.53
CA GLY A 283 -4.66 -0.65 -26.82
C GLY A 283 -5.95 -1.35 -27.24
N TYR A 284 -7.06 -0.61 -27.29
CA TYR A 284 -8.36 -1.11 -27.72
C TYR A 284 -8.33 -1.63 -29.16
N VAL A 285 -7.83 -0.82 -30.11
CA VAL A 285 -7.77 -1.18 -31.55
C VAL A 285 -6.91 -2.43 -31.78
N ASN A 286 -5.84 -2.60 -31.02
CA ASN A 286 -4.92 -3.72 -31.17
C ASN A 286 -5.23 -4.89 -30.21
N SER A 287 -6.33 -4.82 -29.43
CA SER A 287 -6.70 -5.84 -28.43
C SER A 287 -5.57 -6.15 -27.44
N LEU A 288 -4.87 -5.10 -27.00
CA LEU A 288 -3.84 -5.19 -25.96
C LEU A 288 -4.49 -5.16 -24.57
N SER A 289 -3.67 -5.37 -23.54
CA SER A 289 -4.09 -5.33 -22.14
C SER A 289 -2.98 -4.77 -21.24
N GLY A 290 -3.28 -4.62 -19.95
CA GLY A 290 -2.40 -4.00 -18.98
C GLY A 290 -2.49 -2.47 -18.95
N TRP A 291 -2.13 -1.90 -17.81
CA TRP A 291 -2.32 -0.49 -17.47
C TRP A 291 -1.78 0.49 -18.52
N LEU A 292 -0.55 0.26 -19.03
CA LEU A 292 0.07 1.12 -20.04
C LEU A 292 -0.76 1.22 -21.33
N ASN A 293 -1.57 0.21 -21.63
CA ASN A 293 -2.43 0.15 -22.80
C ASN A 293 -3.88 0.55 -22.48
N GLY A 294 -4.21 0.92 -21.24
CA GLY A 294 -5.53 1.40 -20.84
C GLY A 294 -6.46 0.37 -20.18
N ASP A 295 -5.98 -0.78 -19.75
CA ASP A 295 -6.73 -1.72 -18.89
C ASP A 295 -6.57 -1.27 -17.42
N PHE A 296 -7.44 -0.35 -17.00
CA PHE A 296 -7.38 0.38 -15.74
C PHE A 296 -8.09 -0.34 -14.60
N ASP A 297 -9.01 -1.27 -14.90
CA ASP A 297 -9.66 -2.13 -13.90
C ASP A 297 -8.97 -3.50 -13.73
N TYR A 298 -7.94 -3.78 -14.51
CA TYR A 298 -7.19 -5.05 -14.54
C TYR A 298 -8.05 -6.26 -14.95
N SER A 299 -9.11 -6.05 -15.71
CA SER A 299 -9.96 -7.13 -16.24
C SER A 299 -9.20 -8.01 -17.24
N GLY A 300 -8.14 -7.50 -17.87
CA GLY A 300 -7.37 -8.17 -18.92
C GLY A 300 -7.88 -7.87 -20.33
N SER A 301 -8.79 -6.91 -20.47
CA SER A 301 -9.31 -6.40 -21.75
C SER A 301 -9.61 -4.92 -21.59
N ILE A 302 -9.61 -4.18 -22.69
CA ILE A 302 -9.97 -2.77 -22.69
C ILE A 302 -11.41 -2.64 -23.17
N ASP A 303 -12.29 -2.13 -22.33
CA ASP A 303 -13.71 -1.96 -22.66
C ASP A 303 -14.32 -0.66 -22.12
N ALA A 304 -15.66 -0.57 -22.17
CA ALA A 304 -16.39 0.61 -21.75
C ALA A 304 -16.14 1.01 -20.28
N THR A 305 -15.74 0.07 -19.43
CA THR A 305 -15.39 0.29 -18.03
C THR A 305 -14.12 1.12 -17.92
N ASP A 306 -13.09 0.80 -18.71
CA ASP A 306 -11.82 1.52 -18.72
C ASP A 306 -11.99 2.96 -19.22
N TYR A 307 -12.76 3.16 -20.30
CA TYR A 307 -13.09 4.50 -20.79
C TYR A 307 -13.89 5.30 -19.76
N ALA A 308 -14.81 4.66 -19.04
CA ALA A 308 -15.55 5.34 -17.97
C ALA A 308 -14.63 5.73 -16.80
N LEU A 309 -13.61 4.93 -16.47
CA LEU A 309 -12.63 5.24 -15.42
C LEU A 309 -11.76 6.46 -15.78
N ILE A 310 -11.14 6.48 -16.97
CA ILE A 310 -10.30 7.61 -17.41
C ILE A 310 -11.09 8.90 -17.59
N ASP A 311 -12.28 8.86 -18.22
CA ASP A 311 -13.13 10.04 -18.41
C ASP A 311 -13.54 10.64 -17.06
N ASN A 312 -13.96 9.77 -16.12
CA ASN A 312 -14.39 10.18 -14.80
C ASN A 312 -13.26 10.84 -14.02
N ALA A 313 -12.07 10.25 -14.04
CA ALA A 313 -10.91 10.81 -13.36
C ALA A 313 -10.44 12.13 -14.00
N TYR A 314 -10.38 12.21 -15.34
CA TYR A 314 -9.95 13.40 -16.07
C TYR A 314 -10.79 14.64 -15.70
N VAL A 315 -12.12 14.51 -15.73
CA VAL A 315 -13.04 15.62 -15.39
C VAL A 315 -12.84 16.13 -13.96
N ASN A 316 -12.40 15.26 -13.06
CA ASN A 316 -12.19 15.58 -11.65
C ASN A 316 -10.73 15.95 -11.31
N GLN A 317 -9.75 15.72 -12.19
CA GLN A 317 -8.33 15.95 -11.85
C GLN A 317 -7.91 17.44 -11.88
N SER A 318 -8.69 18.34 -12.52
CA SER A 318 -8.72 19.83 -12.39
C SER A 318 -9.13 20.59 -13.68
N GLY A 319 -10.31 20.31 -14.25
CA GLY A 319 -10.93 21.14 -15.32
C GLY A 319 -11.51 20.33 -16.48
N PRO A 320 -12.50 20.86 -17.24
CA PRO A 320 -13.32 20.03 -18.13
C PRO A 320 -12.74 19.82 -19.54
N LEU A 321 -12.72 18.55 -19.98
CA LEU A 321 -13.08 18.11 -21.34
C LEU A 321 -14.34 17.22 -21.32
N ALA A 322 -15.26 17.49 -20.40
CA ALA A 322 -16.31 16.55 -20.04
C ALA A 322 -17.34 16.28 -21.16
N ASN A 323 -17.92 17.30 -21.78
CA ASN A 323 -19.19 17.06 -22.49
C ASN A 323 -19.04 16.45 -23.89
N ALA A 324 -17.93 16.67 -24.59
CA ALA A 324 -17.75 16.18 -25.96
C ALA A 324 -17.26 14.72 -25.98
N ILE A 325 -16.29 14.37 -25.13
CA ILE A 325 -15.74 13.00 -25.05
C ILE A 325 -16.75 12.05 -24.40
N ILE A 326 -17.43 12.46 -23.32
CA ILE A 326 -18.51 11.65 -22.73
C ILE A 326 -19.63 11.39 -23.76
N ALA A 327 -19.96 12.39 -24.59
CA ALA A 327 -20.94 12.21 -25.65
C ALA A 327 -20.45 11.24 -26.74
N GLU A 328 -19.19 11.36 -27.17
CA GLU A 328 -18.57 10.45 -28.14
C GLU A 328 -18.52 9.00 -27.62
N HIS A 329 -18.08 8.79 -26.38
CA HIS A 329 -18.05 7.46 -25.77
C HIS A 329 -19.46 6.90 -25.52
N THR A 330 -20.41 7.76 -25.17
CA THR A 330 -21.83 7.35 -25.11
C THR A 330 -22.35 6.91 -26.48
N GLU A 331 -21.97 7.60 -27.57
CA GLU A 331 -22.34 7.22 -28.94
C GLU A 331 -21.66 5.92 -29.37
N ARG A 332 -20.38 5.74 -29.02
CA ARG A 332 -19.56 4.58 -29.39
C ARG A 332 -19.93 3.31 -28.61
N TYR A 333 -20.12 3.41 -27.31
CA TYR A 333 -20.27 2.27 -26.39
C TYR A 333 -21.69 2.13 -25.82
N GLY A 334 -22.55 3.13 -25.98
CA GLY A 334 -23.96 3.07 -25.60
C GLY A 334 -24.19 2.83 -24.11
N GLU A 335 -25.18 1.98 -23.80
CA GLU A 335 -25.63 1.74 -22.43
C GLU A 335 -24.53 1.18 -21.53
N ALA A 336 -23.59 0.37 -22.06
CA ALA A 336 -22.50 -0.23 -21.29
C ALA A 336 -21.60 0.85 -20.64
N TYR A 337 -21.21 1.86 -21.41
CA TYR A 337 -20.43 2.99 -20.89
C TYR A 337 -21.24 3.81 -19.89
N THR A 338 -22.49 4.13 -20.19
CA THR A 338 -23.30 4.93 -19.26
C THR A 338 -23.59 4.18 -17.96
N ALA A 339 -23.73 2.85 -18.00
CA ALA A 339 -23.88 2.02 -16.82
C ALA A 339 -22.58 1.95 -16.01
N ALA A 340 -21.43 1.77 -16.66
CA ALA A 340 -20.13 1.80 -16.01
C ALA A 340 -19.86 3.16 -15.33
N LEU A 341 -20.07 4.26 -16.05
CA LEU A 341 -19.89 5.62 -15.52
C LEU A 341 -20.81 5.88 -14.31
N ARG A 342 -22.09 5.47 -14.39
CA ARG A 342 -23.02 5.55 -13.24
C ARG A 342 -22.55 4.70 -12.08
N ALA A 343 -22.08 3.47 -12.33
CA ALA A 343 -21.58 2.57 -11.28
C ALA A 343 -20.34 3.16 -10.59
N ILE A 344 -19.39 3.70 -11.36
CA ILE A 344 -18.18 4.36 -10.86
C ILE A 344 -18.51 5.58 -9.98
N GLN A 345 -19.55 6.33 -10.36
CA GLN A 345 -20.03 7.49 -9.60
C GLN A 345 -20.94 7.12 -8.42
N ALA A 346 -21.56 5.94 -8.42
CA ALA A 346 -22.47 5.49 -7.37
C ALA A 346 -21.81 4.62 -6.30
N ALA A 347 -20.85 3.76 -6.69
CA ALA A 347 -20.26 2.75 -5.82
C ALA A 347 -19.37 3.31 -4.70
N ALA A 348 -18.97 4.57 -4.80
CA ALA A 348 -18.18 5.26 -3.77
C ALA A 348 -19.03 6.11 -2.82
N VAL A 349 -20.37 6.12 -2.97
CA VAL A 349 -21.31 6.73 -2.02
C VAL A 349 -21.73 5.66 -1.00
N PRO A 350 -21.39 5.77 0.29
CA PRO A 350 -21.93 4.87 1.29
C PRO A 350 -23.46 4.97 1.28
N GLU A 351 -24.15 3.84 1.11
CA GLU A 351 -25.61 3.82 1.24
C GLU A 351 -26.00 4.39 2.62
N PRO A 352 -26.87 5.42 2.70
CA PRO A 352 -27.27 6.01 3.97
C PRO A 352 -28.18 5.06 4.75
N THR A 353 -27.60 4.07 5.44
CA THR A 353 -28.33 3.05 6.19
C THR A 353 -28.37 3.29 7.71
N ALA A 354 -28.40 4.55 8.18
CA ALA A 354 -28.54 4.77 9.64
C ALA A 354 -29.27 6.04 10.15
N ILE A 355 -29.97 6.84 9.33
CA ILE A 355 -30.69 8.03 9.86
C ILE A 355 -32.22 8.03 9.63
N SER A 356 -32.77 7.19 8.76
CA SER A 356 -34.21 7.27 8.43
C SER A 356 -35.16 6.43 9.30
N LEU A 357 -34.69 5.80 10.39
CA LEU A 357 -35.52 4.89 11.22
C LEU A 357 -35.62 5.27 12.71
N LEU A 358 -35.48 6.56 13.04
CA LEU A 358 -35.75 7.09 14.39
C LEU A 358 -36.73 8.29 14.42
N GLY A 359 -37.45 8.53 13.31
CA GLY A 359 -38.37 9.67 13.17
C GLY A 359 -39.87 9.34 13.17
N ALA A 360 -40.28 8.08 13.28
CA ALA A 360 -41.69 7.67 13.17
C ALA A 360 -42.15 6.83 14.37
N GLY A 361 -42.29 7.46 15.54
CA GLY A 361 -42.74 6.74 16.73
C GLY A 361 -43.05 7.56 17.99
N ALA A 362 -43.40 8.85 17.88
CA ALA A 362 -43.79 9.64 19.07
C ALA A 362 -44.83 10.73 18.76
N PHE A 363 -46.00 10.36 18.24
CA PHE A 363 -47.18 11.24 18.27
C PHE A 363 -48.46 10.41 18.40
N LEU A 364 -48.73 9.87 19.60
CA LEU A 364 -50.06 9.38 19.97
C LEU A 364 -50.21 9.32 21.50
N CYS A 365 -50.20 10.50 22.15
CA CYS A 365 -50.65 10.62 23.54
C CYS A 365 -51.19 12.03 23.82
N THR A 366 -52.27 12.42 23.15
CA THR A 366 -53.21 13.42 23.69
C THR A 366 -54.64 13.10 23.28
N ARG A 367 -55.36 12.33 24.09
CA ARG A 367 -56.83 12.35 24.08
C ARG A 367 -57.40 12.49 25.49
N ARG A 368 -57.59 13.78 25.83
CA ARG A 368 -58.57 14.39 26.76
C ARG A 368 -59.40 13.43 27.63
N ARG A 369 -59.17 13.51 28.95
CA ARG A 369 -60.22 13.29 29.96
C ARG A 369 -61.14 14.51 30.00
N ARG A 370 -62.45 14.32 29.80
CA ARG A 370 -63.50 15.23 30.26
C ARG A 370 -64.35 14.51 31.30
N ARG A 371 -64.55 15.20 32.43
CA ARG A 371 -65.42 14.83 33.57
C ARG A 371 -66.90 14.85 33.18
N GLY A 372 -67.69 14.01 33.84
CA GLY A 372 -69.15 14.11 33.92
C GLY A 372 -69.62 13.58 35.28
N SER A 373 -70.29 14.47 36.00
CA SER A 373 -71.24 14.37 37.14
C SER A 373 -71.18 13.20 38.10
#